data_AF-A0A3S5B5B0-F1
#
_entry.id   AF-A0A3S5B5B0-F1
#
_cell.length_a   1.000
_cell.length_b   1.000
_cell.length_c   1.000
_cell.angle_alpha   90.00
_cell.angle_beta   90.00
_cell.angle_gamma   90.00
#
_symmetry.space_group_name_H-M   'P 1'
#
loop_
_entity.id
_entity.type
_entity.pdbx_description
1 polymer ?
#
loop_
_entity_poly.entity_id
_entity_poly.type
_entity_poly.pdbx_seq_one_letter_code
_entity_poly.pdbx_strand_id
1 'polypeptide(L)'
;MPISQRYPVRDSSRKAGSPLFSLHDSLCPVVSTTQNFDSLLVSPGHVSRIRRDNYYLTASSMLRSHTSAHQAELIRLGLDAFLLAGDVYRRDAIDPTHYPVFHQMEGVRLFSKEEVGLLCGFHSALSSIFS
;
A
#
# COMPACT_ATOMS: atom_id res chain seq x y z
N MET A 1 18.99 -3.88 9.45
CA MET A 1 18.15 -4.99 8.97
C MET A 1 18.42 -5.14 7.48
N PRO A 2 18.90 -6.30 6.98
CA PRO A 2 19.11 -6.45 5.54
C PRO A 2 17.74 -6.60 4.86
N ILE A 3 17.48 -5.71 3.90
CA ILE A 3 16.28 -5.72 3.05
C ILE A 3 16.26 -7.06 2.31
N SER A 4 15.15 -7.79 2.43
CA SER A 4 15.02 -9.13 1.86
C SER A 4 15.25 -9.11 0.35
N GLN A 5 16.05 -10.09 -0.05
CA GLN A 5 16.44 -10.55 -1.37
C GLN A 5 15.46 -10.23 -2.51
N ARG A 6 16.01 -9.59 -3.56
CA ARG A 6 15.36 -9.38 -4.87
C ARG A 6 15.05 -10.74 -5.52
N TYR A 7 13.78 -11.04 -5.77
CA TYR A 7 13.42 -12.02 -6.80
C TYR A 7 13.37 -11.31 -8.16
N PRO A 8 14.23 -11.65 -9.13
CA PRO A 8 13.99 -11.25 -10.51
C PRO A 8 12.84 -12.10 -11.05
N VAL A 9 11.63 -11.55 -11.10
CA VAL A 9 10.56 -12.11 -11.93
C VAL A 9 11.00 -11.95 -13.39
N ARG A 10 11.72 -12.95 -13.91
CA ARG A 10 12.06 -13.08 -15.34
C ARG A 10 10.78 -13.44 -16.08
N ASP A 11 9.99 -12.43 -16.38
CA ASP A 11 8.92 -12.54 -17.36
C ASP A 11 9.50 -12.27 -18.75
N SER A 12 9.62 -13.33 -19.55
CA SER A 12 10.07 -13.33 -20.93
C SER A 12 9.04 -12.78 -21.93
N SER A 13 7.91 -12.23 -21.46
CA SER A 13 6.84 -11.66 -22.30
C SER A 13 6.71 -10.12 -22.25
N ARG A 14 7.67 -9.40 -21.68
CA ARG A 14 7.54 -7.95 -21.50
C ARG A 14 7.46 -7.17 -22.81
N LYS A 15 6.32 -6.51 -23.02
CA LYS A 15 6.18 -5.36 -23.91
C LYS A 15 7.16 -4.28 -23.45
N ALA A 16 8.03 -3.82 -24.35
CA ALA A 16 8.92 -2.68 -24.11
C ALA A 16 8.08 -1.48 -23.64
N GLY A 17 8.26 -1.05 -22.39
CA GLY A 17 7.57 0.11 -21.81
C GLY A 17 6.76 -0.14 -20.52
N SER A 18 6.62 -1.37 -20.04
CA SER A 18 5.99 -1.62 -18.72
C SER A 18 6.97 -1.32 -17.56
N PRO A 19 6.60 -0.48 -16.58
CA PRO A 19 7.46 -0.21 -15.43
C PRO A 19 7.63 -1.48 -14.59
N LEU A 20 8.86 -1.76 -14.19
CA LEU A 20 9.16 -2.87 -13.30
C LEU A 20 8.73 -2.49 -11.88
N PHE A 21 7.68 -3.13 -11.38
CA PHE A 21 7.31 -3.01 -9.97
C PHE A 21 8.24 -3.87 -9.11
N SER A 22 8.80 -3.27 -8.07
CA SER A 22 9.48 -4.02 -7.01
C SER A 22 8.44 -4.66 -6.08
N LEU A 23 8.67 -5.90 -5.63
CA LEU A 23 7.77 -6.61 -4.73
C LEU A 23 8.28 -6.55 -3.29
N HIS A 24 7.40 -6.19 -2.36
CA HIS A 24 7.67 -6.14 -0.93
C HIS A 24 6.60 -6.92 -0.16
N ASP A 25 6.94 -8.11 0.29
CA ASP A 25 6.06 -9.04 1.02
C ASP A 25 6.54 -9.37 2.45
N SER A 26 7.79 -9.04 2.75
CA SER A 26 8.48 -9.47 3.98
C SER A 26 8.65 -8.32 5.00
N LEU A 27 7.81 -7.29 4.92
CA LEU A 27 7.86 -6.13 5.83
C LEU A 27 7.30 -6.49 7.21
N CYS A 28 7.90 -5.93 8.26
CA CYS A 28 7.49 -6.17 9.64
C CYS A 28 6.02 -5.76 9.86
N PRO A 29 5.17 -6.63 10.44
CA PRO A 29 3.77 -6.30 10.71
C PRO A 29 3.58 -5.32 11.88
N VAL A 30 4.59 -5.18 12.75
CA VAL A 30 4.59 -4.20 13.84
C VAL A 30 5.06 -2.86 13.29
N VAL A 31 4.17 -1.87 13.36
CA VAL A 31 4.39 -0.51 12.85
C VAL A 31 4.13 0.51 13.94
N SER A 32 4.69 1.71 13.75
CA SER A 32 4.32 2.86 14.58
C SER A 32 2.94 3.39 14.22
N THR A 33 2.28 4.07 15.16
CA THR A 33 1.02 4.79 14.88
C THR A 33 1.20 5.87 13.81
N THR A 34 2.42 6.42 13.70
CA THR A 34 2.78 7.39 12.68
C THR A 34 2.87 6.79 11.29
N GLN A 35 3.43 5.59 11.16
CA GLN A 35 3.41 4.85 9.88
C GLN A 35 1.98 4.49 9.48
N ASN A 36 1.20 3.95 10.42
CA ASN A 36 -0.15 3.45 10.11
C ASN A 36 -1.16 4.57 9.87
N PHE A 37 -0.99 5.78 10.44
CA PHE A 37 -2.00 6.83 10.35
C PHE A 37 -1.45 8.22 10.01
N ASP A 38 -0.49 8.74 10.79
CA ASP A 38 -0.07 10.15 10.64
C ASP A 38 0.54 10.43 9.27
N SER A 39 1.34 9.50 8.75
CA SER A 39 1.98 9.59 7.42
C SER A 39 0.97 9.56 6.27
N LEU A 40 -0.24 9.09 6.55
CA LEU A 40 -1.37 9.03 5.62
C LEU A 40 -2.37 10.16 5.88
N LEU A 41 -2.00 11.17 6.67
CA LEU A 41 -2.81 12.35 6.98
C LEU A 41 -4.13 12.03 7.69
N VAL A 42 -4.25 10.87 8.32
CA VAL A 42 -5.38 10.54 9.20
C VAL A 42 -5.22 11.35 10.48
N SER A 43 -6.26 12.00 11.00
CA SER A 43 -6.14 12.81 12.23
C SER A 43 -6.19 11.93 13.51
N PRO A 44 -5.61 12.37 14.65
CA PRO A 44 -5.65 11.61 15.91
C PRO A 44 -7.05 11.29 16.45
N GLY A 45 -8.05 12.14 16.15
CA GLY A 45 -9.45 11.94 16.53
C GLY A 45 -10.27 11.12 15.53
N HIS A 46 -9.65 10.60 14.47
CA HIS A 46 -10.35 9.90 13.41
C HIS A 46 -10.86 8.52 13.88
N VAL A 47 -12.06 8.14 13.47
CA VAL A 47 -12.70 6.86 13.86
C VAL A 47 -11.87 5.63 13.50
N SER A 48 -11.07 5.69 12.44
CA SER A 48 -10.18 4.58 12.06
C SER A 48 -9.10 4.27 13.09
N ARG A 49 -8.83 5.17 14.05
CA ARG A 49 -7.84 4.98 15.12
C ARG A 49 -8.41 4.34 16.37
N ILE A 50 -9.73 4.09 16.42
CA ILE A 50 -10.39 3.58 17.61
C ILE A 50 -9.72 2.27 18.05
N ARG A 51 -9.43 2.18 19.36
CA ARG A 51 -8.77 1.00 19.94
C ARG A 51 -9.56 -0.27 19.69
N ARG A 52 -10.89 -0.21 19.73
CA ARG A 52 -11.76 -1.36 19.48
C ARG A 52 -11.46 -2.06 18.15
N ASP A 53 -11.03 -1.34 17.11
CA ASP A 53 -10.89 -1.89 15.76
C ASP A 53 -9.44 -2.27 15.39
N ASN A 54 -8.46 -1.89 16.22
CA ASN A 54 -7.03 -1.99 15.92
C ASN A 54 -6.24 -2.66 17.05
N TYR A 55 -5.21 -3.45 16.74
CA TYR A 55 -4.35 -4.10 17.74
C TYR A 55 -3.16 -3.21 18.15
N TYR A 56 -3.36 -2.36 19.16
CA TYR A 56 -2.28 -1.58 19.77
C TYR A 56 -1.42 -2.45 20.70
N LEU A 57 -0.10 -2.40 20.51
CA LEU A 57 0.88 -3.08 21.37
C LEU A 57 1.39 -2.14 22.46
N THR A 58 1.56 -0.86 22.11
CA THR A 58 1.93 0.22 23.04
C THR A 58 1.13 1.50 22.69
N ALA A 59 1.42 2.62 23.36
CA ALA A 59 0.84 3.91 22.99
C ALA A 59 1.26 4.40 21.58
N SER A 60 2.40 3.95 21.08
CA SER A 60 3.00 4.40 19.81
C SER A 60 3.25 3.28 18.80
N SER A 61 2.91 2.02 19.12
CA SER A 61 3.08 0.87 18.22
C SER A 61 1.86 -0.03 18.19
N MET A 62 1.63 -0.65 17.03
CA MET A 62 0.49 -1.52 16.74
C MET A 62 0.83 -2.54 15.66
N LEU A 63 -0.01 -3.56 15.50
CA LEU A 63 -0.03 -4.35 14.27
C LEU A 63 -0.66 -3.52 13.15
N ARG A 64 -0.10 -3.56 11.95
CA ARG A 64 -0.59 -2.78 10.80
C ARG A 64 -2.04 -3.14 10.48
N SER A 65 -2.89 -2.12 10.30
CA SER A 65 -4.29 -2.31 9.90
C SER A 65 -4.49 -2.35 8.39
N HIS A 66 -3.48 -1.89 7.64
CA HIS A 66 -3.43 -1.91 6.17
C HIS A 66 -1.97 -1.88 5.70
N THR A 67 -1.70 -2.35 4.48
CA THR A 67 -0.33 -2.34 3.91
C THR A 67 0.19 -0.93 3.65
N SER A 68 -0.70 0.07 3.56
CA SER A 68 -0.34 1.46 3.27
C SER A 68 0.57 2.08 4.33
N ALA A 69 0.65 1.48 5.52
CA ALA A 69 1.53 1.88 6.60
C ALA A 69 3.02 1.96 6.20
N HIS A 70 3.42 1.20 5.17
CA HIS A 70 4.80 1.19 4.67
C HIS A 70 5.04 2.10 3.46
N GLN A 71 4.00 2.63 2.82
CA GLN A 71 4.13 3.38 1.56
C GLN A 71 4.99 4.63 1.72
N ALA A 72 4.75 5.43 2.77
CA ALA A 72 5.49 6.67 3.00
C ALA A 72 6.99 6.43 3.19
N GLU A 73 7.37 5.32 3.83
CA GLU A 73 8.78 4.93 4.01
C GLU A 73 9.40 4.50 2.68
N LEU A 74 8.72 3.66 1.91
CA LEU A 74 9.20 3.19 0.61
C LEU A 74 9.36 4.33 -0.40
N ILE A 75 8.43 5.28 -0.40
CA ILE A 75 8.52 6.51 -1.20
C ILE A 75 9.72 7.35 -0.76
N ARG A 76 9.96 7.51 0.55
CA ARG A 76 11.15 8.22 1.08
C ARG A 76 12.46 7.53 0.73
N LEU A 77 12.46 6.22 0.52
CA LEU A 77 13.60 5.45 0.02
C LEU A 77 13.81 5.61 -1.50
N GLY A 78 12.95 6.38 -2.19
CA GLY A 78 13.08 6.70 -3.61
C GLY A 78 12.39 5.69 -4.53
N LEU A 79 11.52 4.81 -4.01
CA LEU A 79 10.74 3.90 -4.84
C LEU A 79 9.55 4.62 -5.46
N ASP A 80 9.40 4.46 -6.78
CA ASP A 80 8.37 5.08 -7.60
C ASP A 80 7.39 4.06 -8.20
N ALA A 81 7.75 2.77 -8.24
CA ALA A 81 6.88 1.64 -8.63
C ALA A 81 7.12 0.42 -7.75
N PHE A 82 6.12 0.06 -6.94
CA PHE A 82 6.20 -1.10 -6.06
C PHE A 82 4.85 -1.74 -5.74
N LEU A 83 4.88 -3.03 -5.46
CA LEU A 83 3.78 -3.83 -4.94
C LEU A 83 4.07 -4.17 -3.47
N LEU A 84 3.09 -3.93 -2.62
CA LEU A 84 3.08 -4.37 -1.23
C LEU A 84 2.13 -5.54 -1.10
N ALA A 85 2.56 -6.59 -0.42
CA ALA A 85 1.68 -7.67 -0.01
C ALA A 85 1.93 -8.00 1.46
N GLY A 86 0.89 -8.39 2.18
CA GLY A 86 1.07 -8.93 3.51
C GLY A 86 -0.19 -8.96 4.35
N ASP A 87 -0.05 -9.59 5.50
CA ASP A 87 -1.15 -9.74 6.47
C ASP A 87 -1.49 -8.41 7.10
N VAL A 88 -2.77 -8.17 7.33
CA VAL A 88 -3.29 -7.01 8.05
C VAL A 88 -4.18 -7.48 9.18
N TYR A 89 -4.18 -6.71 10.27
CA TYR A 89 -4.70 -7.14 11.55
C TYR A 89 -5.77 -6.15 12.02
N ARG A 90 -7.01 -6.62 12.13
CA ARG A 90 -8.14 -5.82 12.56
C ARG A 90 -8.96 -6.55 13.62
N ARG A 91 -9.53 -5.80 14.55
CA ARG A 91 -10.41 -6.34 15.59
C ARG A 91 -11.87 -6.35 15.11
N ASP A 92 -12.09 -6.95 13.96
CA ASP A 92 -13.42 -7.10 13.40
C ASP A 92 -14.16 -8.25 14.13
N ALA A 93 -15.49 -8.23 14.14
CA ALA A 93 -16.28 -9.31 14.74
C ALA A 93 -16.00 -10.61 13.99
N ILE A 94 -15.84 -11.73 14.70
CA ILE A 94 -15.62 -13.01 14.05
C ILE A 94 -16.97 -13.51 13.54
N ASP A 95 -17.16 -13.44 12.23
CA ASP A 95 -18.32 -13.98 11.53
C ASP A 95 -17.87 -14.61 10.20
N PRO A 96 -18.76 -15.29 9.44
CA PRO A 96 -18.37 -15.99 8.22
C PRO A 96 -17.68 -15.11 7.15
N THR A 97 -17.85 -13.79 7.22
CA THR A 97 -17.30 -12.82 6.26
C THR A 97 -16.17 -11.96 6.82
N HIS A 98 -15.94 -11.98 8.14
CA HIS A 98 -14.97 -11.12 8.81
C HIS A 98 -13.97 -11.95 9.61
N TYR A 99 -12.71 -11.87 9.17
CA TYR A 99 -11.59 -12.52 9.85
C TYR A 99 -10.65 -11.46 10.42
N PRO A 100 -10.21 -11.59 11.69
CA PRO A 100 -9.32 -10.62 12.31
C PRO A 100 -7.94 -10.46 11.66
N VAL A 101 -7.55 -11.46 10.86
CA VAL A 101 -6.31 -11.46 10.08
C VAL A 101 -6.64 -11.87 8.66
N PHE A 102 -6.26 -11.03 7.69
CA PHE A 102 -6.42 -11.31 6.26
C PHE A 102 -5.28 -10.66 5.48
N HIS A 103 -5.19 -10.94 4.18
CA HIS A 103 -4.10 -10.45 3.34
C HIS A 103 -4.57 -9.25 2.52
N GLN A 104 -3.74 -8.22 2.43
CA GLN A 104 -3.91 -7.11 1.49
C GLN A 104 -2.75 -7.06 0.50
N MET A 105 -3.06 -6.56 -0.70
CA MET A 105 -2.08 -6.18 -1.69
C MET A 105 -2.37 -4.76 -2.17
N GLU A 106 -1.34 -3.93 -2.27
CA GLU A 106 -1.42 -2.57 -2.82
C GLU A 106 -0.36 -2.37 -3.89
N GLY A 107 -0.73 -1.71 -4.98
CA GLY A 107 0.21 -1.25 -6.00
C GLY A 107 0.36 0.26 -5.96
N VAL A 108 1.60 0.74 -5.91
CA VAL A 108 1.93 2.16 -5.89
C VAL A 108 2.76 2.50 -7.12
N ARG A 109 2.34 3.53 -7.83
CA ARG A 109 3.09 4.17 -8.91
C ARG A 109 3.02 5.69 -8.72
N LEU A 110 4.18 6.32 -8.63
CA LEU A 110 4.29 7.78 -8.65
C LEU A 110 4.37 8.25 -10.10
N PHE A 111 3.70 9.36 -10.39
CA PHE A 111 3.69 9.99 -11.70
C PHE A 111 4.08 11.45 -11.55
N SER A 112 4.87 11.94 -12.49
CA SER A 112 5.09 13.37 -12.70
C SER A 112 3.80 14.04 -13.15
N LYS A 113 3.74 15.37 -13.02
CA LYS A 113 2.57 16.15 -13.43
C LYS A 113 2.28 15.99 -14.92
N GLU A 114 3.33 15.86 -15.73
CA GLU A 114 3.28 15.63 -17.16
C GLU A 114 2.68 14.25 -17.49
N GLU A 115 3.12 13.20 -16.79
CA GLU A 115 2.57 11.85 -16.93
C GLU A 115 1.11 11.76 -16.51
N VAL A 116 0.70 12.47 -15.45
CA VAL A 116 -0.71 12.58 -15.04
C VAL A 116 -1.55 13.25 -16.13
N GLY A 117 -1.02 14.30 -16.77
CA GLY A 117 -1.68 14.97 -17.90
C GLY A 117 -1.93 14.03 -19.08
N LEU A 118 -0.97 13.15 -19.39
CA LEU A 118 -1.12 12.13 -20.42
C LEU A 118 -2.20 11.11 -20.05
N LEU A 119 -2.27 10.65 -18.80
CA LEU A 119 -3.31 9.72 -18.33
C LEU A 119 -4.71 10.34 -18.41
N CYS A 120 -4.86 11.61 -18.05
CA CYS A 120 -6.13 12.32 -18.18
C CYS A 120 -6.58 12.46 -19.66
N GLY A 121 -5.62 12.73 -20.56
CA GLY A 121 -5.88 12.81 -22.00
C GLY A 121 -6.44 11.52 -22.62
N PHE A 122 -6.00 10.36 -22.11
CA PHE A 122 -6.54 9.06 -22.52
C PHE A 122 -8.02 8.86 -22.14
N HIS A 123 -8.49 9.43 -21.02
CA HIS A 123 -9.90 9.33 -20.63
C HIS A 123 -10.81 10.13 -21.58
N SER A 124 -10.39 11.33 -21.98
CA SER A 124 -11.11 12.12 -22.99
C SER A 124 -11.11 11.47 -24.38
N ALA A 125 -10.04 10.79 -24.77
CA ALA A 125 -9.97 10.07 -26.05
C ALA A 125 -10.90 8.85 -26.09
N LEU A 126 -11.08 8.14 -24.97
CA LEU A 126 -12.00 7.00 -24.89
C LEU A 126 -13.47 7.43 -24.95
N SER A 127 -13.85 8.57 -24.35
CA SER A 127 -15.21 9.10 -24.49
C SER A 127 -15.56 9.50 -25.93
N SER A 128 -14.59 9.94 -26.74
CA SER A 128 -14.79 10.29 -28.15
C SER A 128 -14.89 9.09 -29.10
N ILE A 129 -14.46 7.89 -28.68
CA ILE A 129 -14.54 6.67 -29.50
C ILE A 129 -15.88 5.95 -29.31
N PHE A 130 -16.59 6.23 -28.21
CA PHE A 130 -17.91 5.69 -27.90
C PHE A 130 -19.06 6.71 -28.06
N SER A 131 -18.87 7.79 -28.83
CA SER A 131 -19.92 8.72 -29.26
C SER A 131 -20.10 8.71 -30.77
#